data_AF-A0A6L8EQW5-F1
#
_entry.id   AF-A0A6L8EQW5-F1
#
_cell.length_a   1.000
_cell.length_b   1.000
_cell.length_c   1.000
_cell.angle_alpha   90.00
_cell.angle_beta   90.00
_cell.angle_gamma   90.00
#
_symmetry.space_group_name_H-M   'P 1'
#
loop_
_entity.id
_entity.type
_entity.pdbx_description
1 polymer ?
#
loop_
_entity_poly.entity_id
_entity_poly.type
_entity_poly.pdbx_seq_one_letter_code
_entity_poly.pdbx_strand_id
1 'polypeptide(L)'
;MKTNPLKEYPVYYPDIQEYIRFLFFMLEEFSATQEKVSKKGRPQTYSDASLIVFYAVMTLKGITAMRAQHDYLFHHPLYLQRCQLPACPSHVTLGRRYKALTPELQAFTEYIAA
;
A
#
# COMPACT_ATOMS: atom_id res chain seq x y z
N MET A 1 -14.20 9.65 48.83
CA MET A 1 -13.93 9.79 47.37
C MET A 1 -13.95 8.40 46.77
N LYS A 2 -14.93 8.07 45.92
CA LYS A 2 -14.93 6.81 45.17
C LYS A 2 -14.11 7.05 43.90
N THR A 3 -13.02 6.31 43.73
CA THR A 3 -12.22 6.32 42.50
C THR A 3 -13.09 5.88 41.34
N ASN A 4 -13.14 6.71 40.30
CA ASN A 4 -13.77 6.38 39.02
C ASN A 4 -12.92 5.27 38.38
N PRO A 5 -13.45 4.05 38.16
CA PRO A 5 -12.69 3.05 37.43
C PRO A 5 -12.55 3.56 36.00
N LEU A 6 -11.31 3.78 35.56
CA LEU A 6 -10.99 4.06 34.17
C LEU A 6 -11.70 2.99 33.34
N LYS A 7 -12.74 3.37 32.59
CA LYS A 7 -13.34 2.50 31.59
C LYS A 7 -12.22 2.12 30.63
N GLU A 8 -11.76 0.88 30.70
CA GLU A 8 -10.88 0.28 29.71
C GLU A 8 -11.70 0.20 28.41
N TYR A 9 -11.59 1.22 27.57
CA TYR A 9 -12.05 1.11 26.20
C TYR A 9 -11.09 0.13 25.50
N PRO A 10 -11.58 -0.96 24.89
CA PRO A 10 -10.71 -1.85 24.14
C PRO A 10 -10.05 -1.02 23.04
N VAL A 11 -8.72 -0.97 23.06
CA VAL A 11 -7.96 -0.30 22.01
C VAL A 11 -8.07 -1.18 20.77
N TYR A 12 -8.98 -0.82 19.88
CA TYR A 12 -9.17 -1.49 18.60
C TYR A 12 -8.05 -1.05 17.66
N TYR A 13 -7.08 -1.94 17.43
CA TYR A 13 -6.09 -1.75 16.37
C TYR A 13 -6.64 -2.35 15.08
N PRO A 14 -6.64 -1.59 13.98
CA PRO A 14 -7.12 -2.11 12.72
C PRO A 14 -6.30 -3.32 12.28
N ASP A 15 -6.96 -4.32 11.71
CA ASP A 15 -6.24 -5.44 11.13
C ASP A 15 -5.52 -5.04 9.83
N ILE A 16 -4.67 -5.92 9.31
CA ILE A 16 -3.89 -5.61 8.10
C ILE A 16 -4.76 -5.36 6.86
N GLN A 17 -5.95 -5.94 6.80
CA GLN A 17 -6.86 -5.76 5.67
C GLN A 17 -7.56 -4.40 5.76
N GLU A 18 -7.98 -3.98 6.95
CA GLU A 18 -8.47 -2.63 7.22
C GLU A 18 -7.39 -1.59 6.92
N TYR A 19 -6.15 -1.86 7.31
CA TYR A 19 -5.02 -0.98 7.00
C TYR A 19 -4.77 -0.86 5.49
N ILE A 20 -4.78 -1.97 4.75
CA ILE A 20 -4.63 -1.95 3.28
C ILE A 20 -5.78 -1.19 2.62
N ARG A 21 -7.02 -1.39 3.08
CA ARG A 21 -8.20 -0.64 2.59
C ARG A 21 -8.05 0.86 2.85
N PHE A 22 -7.59 1.22 4.04
CA PHE A 22 -7.31 2.61 4.40
C PHE A 22 -6.26 3.22 3.47
N LEU A 23 -5.17 2.52 3.17
CA LEU A 23 -4.17 3.01 2.21
C LEU A 23 -4.75 3.22 0.80
N PHE A 24 -5.63 2.33 0.33
CA PHE A 24 -6.32 2.54 -0.94
C PHE A 24 -7.22 3.77 -0.92
N PHE A 25 -7.98 3.96 0.17
CA PHE A 25 -8.83 5.13 0.35
C PHE A 25 -8.03 6.43 0.34
N MET A 26 -6.95 6.50 1.11
CA MET A 26 -6.05 7.66 1.14
C MET A 26 -5.41 7.92 -0.23
N LEU A 27 -5.07 6.87 -0.98
CA LEU A 27 -4.48 7.02 -2.30
C LEU A 27 -5.49 7.53 -3.33
N GLU A 28 -6.76 7.12 -3.23
CA GLU A 28 -7.84 7.65 -4.06
C GLU A 28 -8.07 9.14 -3.77
N GLU A 29 -8.10 9.52 -2.48
CA GLU A 29 -8.22 10.91 -2.06
C GLU A 29 -7.04 11.76 -2.57
N PHE A 30 -5.80 11.29 -2.35
CA PHE A 30 -4.60 11.91 -2.90
C PHE A 30 -4.70 12.09 -4.41
N SER A 31 -5.11 11.04 -5.14
CA SER A 31 -5.26 11.09 -6.60
C SER A 31 -6.33 12.08 -7.06
N ALA A 32 -7.37 12.32 -6.25
CA ALA A 32 -8.40 13.31 -6.54
C ALA A 32 -7.89 14.76 -6.40
N THR A 33 -6.87 15.00 -5.56
CA THR A 33 -6.23 16.33 -5.44
C THR A 33 -5.25 16.65 -6.57
N GLN A 34 -4.80 15.63 -7.30
CA GLN A 34 -3.88 15.80 -8.42
C GLN A 34 -4.66 16.16 -9.69
N GLU A 35 -4.11 17.05 -10.52
CA GLU A 35 -4.67 17.28 -11.85
C GLU A 35 -4.66 15.97 -12.65
N LYS A 36 -5.82 15.56 -13.18
CA LYS A 36 -5.97 14.32 -13.94
C LYS A 36 -5.22 14.39 -15.26
N VAL A 37 -3.96 13.97 -15.27
CA VAL A 37 -3.24 13.72 -16.52
C VAL A 37 -3.76 12.41 -17.12
N SER A 38 -4.59 12.51 -18.15
CA SER A 38 -5.09 11.35 -18.90
C SER A 38 -3.92 10.60 -19.56
N LYS A 39 -3.40 9.56 -18.91
CA LYS A 39 -2.41 8.65 -19.49
C LYS A 39 -3.12 7.70 -20.47
N LYS A 40 -3.17 8.07 -21.76
CA LYS A 40 -3.68 7.21 -22.83
C LYS A 40 -2.63 6.12 -23.13
N GLY A 41 -2.82 4.92 -22.62
CA GLY A 41 -1.86 3.83 -22.77
C GLY A 41 -2.49 2.43 -22.63
N ARG A 42 -1.69 1.41 -22.95
CA ARG A 42 -2.08 -0.01 -22.77
C ARG A 42 -2.43 -0.27 -21.29
N PRO A 43 -3.49 -1.04 -20.98
CA PRO A 43 -3.78 -1.47 -19.61
C PRO A 43 -2.54 -2.11 -19.00
N GLN A 44 -2.05 -1.55 -17.90
CA GLN A 44 -0.93 -2.14 -17.18
C GLN A 44 -1.42 -3.39 -16.45
N THR A 45 -0.66 -4.49 -16.54
CA THR A 45 -0.97 -5.73 -15.80
C THR A 45 -1.07 -5.50 -14.30
N TYR A 46 -0.31 -4.55 -13.76
CA TYR A 46 -0.34 -4.14 -12.37
C TYR A 46 -0.61 -2.64 -12.32
N SER A 47 -1.75 -2.26 -11.75
CA SER A 47 -2.08 -0.84 -11.61
C SER A 47 -1.04 -0.13 -10.75
N ASP A 48 -0.80 1.16 -11.02
CA ASP A 48 0.09 1.99 -10.20
C ASP A 48 -0.41 1.99 -8.74
N ALA A 49 -1.72 2.11 -8.51
CA ALA A 49 -2.33 2.08 -7.18
C ALA A 49 -2.08 0.77 -6.40
N SER A 50 -2.29 -0.38 -7.03
CA SER A 50 -2.03 -1.70 -6.44
C SER A 50 -0.57 -1.83 -6.00
N LEU A 51 0.36 -1.35 -6.82
CA LEU A 51 1.79 -1.41 -6.54
C LEU A 51 2.20 -0.40 -5.47
N ILE A 52 1.65 0.82 -5.47
CA ILE A 52 1.91 1.83 -4.45
C ILE A 52 1.51 1.31 -3.06
N VAL A 53 0.28 0.82 -2.92
CA VAL A 53 -0.21 0.24 -1.66
C VAL A 53 0.64 -0.96 -1.25
N PHE A 54 0.99 -1.84 -2.20
CA PHE A 54 1.88 -2.96 -1.92
C PHE A 54 3.24 -2.51 -1.37
N TYR A 55 3.91 -1.55 -2.00
CA TYR A 55 5.21 -1.06 -1.53
C TYR A 55 5.10 -0.41 -0.16
N ALA A 56 4.06 0.38 0.10
CA ALA A 56 3.82 0.99 1.41
C ALA A 56 3.69 -0.09 2.51
N VAL A 57 2.90 -1.13 2.27
CA VAL A 57 2.73 -2.25 3.20
C VAL A 57 4.06 -2.99 3.44
N MET A 58 4.83 -3.26 2.38
CA MET A 58 6.13 -3.94 2.51
C MET A 58 7.13 -3.09 3.30
N THR A 59 7.18 -1.78 3.06
CA THR A 59 8.03 -0.85 3.81
C THR A 59 7.68 -0.84 5.30
N LEU A 60 6.39 -0.80 5.66
CA LEU A 60 5.93 -0.85 7.05
C LEU A 60 6.25 -2.18 7.74
N LYS A 61 6.29 -3.27 6.97
CA LYS A 61 6.75 -4.57 7.44
C LYS A 61 8.29 -4.68 7.53
N GLY A 62 9.04 -3.65 7.12
CA GLY A 62 10.50 -3.67 7.05
C GLY A 62 11.07 -4.51 5.89
N ILE A 63 10.25 -4.90 4.92
CA ILE A 63 10.64 -5.74 3.78
C ILE A 63 10.96 -4.84 2.58
N THR A 64 12.21 -4.41 2.46
CA THR A 64 12.62 -3.42 1.44
C THR A 64 13.27 -4.05 0.20
N ALA A 65 13.83 -5.27 0.30
CA ALA A 65 14.48 -5.93 -0.82
C ALA A 65 13.45 -6.53 -1.80
N MET A 66 13.60 -6.24 -3.11
CA MET A 66 12.64 -6.69 -4.15
C MET A 66 12.46 -8.20 -4.22
N ARG A 67 13.53 -8.98 -3.98
CA ARG A 67 13.46 -10.44 -3.91
C ARG A 67 12.65 -10.89 -2.70
N ALA A 68 12.89 -10.29 -1.53
CA ALA A 68 12.13 -10.60 -0.33
C ALA A 68 10.65 -10.21 -0.46
N GLN A 69 10.34 -9.10 -1.14
CA GLN A 69 8.97 -8.70 -1.46
C GLN A 69 8.27 -9.70 -2.39
N HIS A 70 8.95 -10.16 -3.44
CA HIS A 70 8.46 -11.23 -4.31
C HIS A 70 8.20 -12.52 -3.51
N ASP A 71 9.19 -12.98 -2.75
CA ASP A 71 9.10 -14.22 -1.98
C ASP A 71 7.98 -14.13 -0.94
N TYR A 72 7.80 -12.95 -0.32
CA TYR A 72 6.70 -12.68 0.59
C TYR A 72 5.34 -12.86 -0.10
N LEU A 73 5.12 -12.24 -1.26
CA LEU A 73 3.88 -12.41 -2.02
C LEU A 73 3.63 -13.86 -2.45
N PHE A 74 4.69 -14.55 -2.88
CA PHE A 74 4.62 -15.95 -3.29
C PHE A 74 4.14 -16.86 -2.15
N HIS A 75 4.65 -16.64 -0.93
CA HIS A 75 4.26 -17.42 0.25
C HIS A 75 2.96 -16.94 0.92
N HIS A 76 2.48 -15.73 0.63
CA HIS A 76 1.30 -15.14 1.24
C HIS A 76 0.29 -14.66 0.19
N PRO A 77 -0.37 -15.56 -0.55
CA PRO A 77 -1.24 -15.21 -1.68
C PRO A 77 -2.43 -14.30 -1.28
N LEU A 78 -2.86 -14.29 -0.02
CA LEU A 78 -3.86 -13.33 0.46
C LEU A 78 -3.43 -11.87 0.24
N TYR A 79 -2.13 -11.57 0.27
CA TYR A 79 -1.64 -10.21 0.00
C TYR A 79 -1.75 -9.83 -1.47
N LEU A 80 -1.76 -10.80 -2.41
CA LEU A 80 -2.07 -10.52 -3.81
C LEU A 80 -3.50 -10.00 -3.93
N GLN A 81 -4.45 -10.70 -3.29
CA GLN A 81 -5.85 -10.29 -3.30
C GLN A 81 -6.05 -8.94 -2.59
N ARG A 82 -5.48 -8.78 -1.39
CA ARG A 82 -5.63 -7.54 -0.59
C ARG A 82 -5.06 -6.33 -1.29
N CYS A 83 -3.88 -6.46 -1.92
CA CYS A 83 -3.25 -5.38 -2.69
C CYS A 83 -3.77 -5.29 -4.13
N GLN A 84 -4.82 -6.04 -4.50
CA GLN A 84 -5.42 -6.02 -5.83
C GLN A 84 -4.40 -6.28 -6.96
N LEU A 85 -3.49 -7.23 -6.74
CA LEU A 85 -2.51 -7.71 -7.71
C LEU A 85 -3.05 -8.97 -8.40
N PRO A 86 -3.18 -9.00 -9.74
CA PRO A 86 -3.77 -10.15 -10.43
C PRO A 86 -2.87 -11.40 -10.44
N ALA A 87 -1.57 -11.24 -10.21
CA ALA A 87 -0.59 -12.32 -10.11
C ALA A 87 0.62 -11.85 -9.28
N CYS A 88 1.50 -12.77 -8.90
CA CYS A 88 2.76 -12.42 -8.24
C CYS A 88 3.75 -11.80 -9.26
N PRO A 89 4.07 -10.49 -9.16
CA PRO A 89 5.05 -9.86 -10.05
C PRO A 89 6.46 -10.37 -9.74
N SER A 90 7.27 -10.61 -10.77
CA SER A 90 8.68 -10.96 -10.57
C SER A 90 9.44 -9.86 -9.81
N HIS A 91 10.51 -10.22 -9.10
CA HIS A 91 11.38 -9.24 -8.42
C HIS A 91 11.97 -8.18 -9.37
N VAL A 92 12.20 -8.53 -10.65
CA VAL A 92 12.63 -7.59 -11.70
C VAL A 92 11.52 -6.60 -12.03
N THR A 93 10.28 -7.09 -12.18
CA THR A 93 9.10 -6.25 -12.41
C THR A 93 8.89 -5.29 -11.25
N LEU A 94 8.97 -5.78 -10.01
CA LEU A 94 8.90 -4.96 -8.80
C LEU A 94 9.97 -3.86 -8.83
N GLY A 95 11.25 -4.22 -9.00
CA GLY A 95 12.33 -3.24 -9.03
C GLY A 95 12.17 -2.15 -10.11
N ARG A 96 11.75 -2.54 -11.32
CA ARG A 96 11.48 -1.57 -12.40
C ARG A 96 10.34 -0.62 -12.04
N ARG A 97 9.26 -1.16 -11.47
CA ARG A 97 8.05 -0.38 -11.17
C ARG A 97 8.23 0.49 -9.94
N TYR A 98 8.93 0.03 -8.92
CA TYR A 98 9.32 0.83 -7.76
C TYR A 98 10.06 2.10 -8.20
N LYS A 99 11.07 1.97 -9.07
CA LYS A 99 11.80 3.12 -9.62
C LYS A 99 10.89 4.09 -10.38
N ALA A 100 10.01 3.57 -11.23
CA ALA A 100 9.07 4.38 -12.00
C ALA A 100 8.06 5.12 -11.12
N LEU A 101 7.67 4.53 -9.98
CA LEU A 101 6.69 5.06 -9.04
C LEU A 101 7.31 5.81 -7.87
N THR A 102 8.65 5.89 -7.78
CA THR A 102 9.34 6.54 -6.65
C THR A 102 8.86 7.98 -6.42
N PRO A 103 8.69 8.84 -7.44
CA PRO A 103 8.19 10.20 -7.23
C PRO A 103 6.77 10.23 -6.63
N GLU A 104 5.89 9.35 -7.10
CA GLU A 104 4.50 9.26 -6.65
C GLU A 104 4.41 8.66 -5.24
N LEU A 105 5.23 7.65 -4.94
CA LEU A 105 5.38 7.09 -3.60
C LEU A 105 5.82 8.14 -2.58
N GLN A 106 6.80 8.98 -2.96
CA GLN A 106 7.28 10.04 -2.08
C GLN A 106 6.19 11.09 -1.83
N ALA A 107 5.54 11.58 -2.88
CA ALA A 107 4.46 12.56 -2.76
C ALA A 107 3.27 12.01 -1.94
N PHE A 108 2.91 10.75 -2.12
CA PHE A 108 1.86 10.11 -1.34
C PHE A 108 2.25 9.94 0.13
N THR A 109 3.51 9.59 0.41
CA THR A 109 4.02 9.48 1.79
C THR A 109 4.01 10.84 2.49
N GLU A 110 4.40 11.90 1.79
CA GLU A 110 4.33 13.28 2.30
C GLU A 110 2.88 13.70 2.59
N TYR A 111 1.93 13.35 1.72
CA TYR A 111 0.50 13.60 1.93
C TYR A 111 -0.06 12.88 3.17
N ILE A 112 0.32 11.62 3.42
CA ILE A 112 -0.12 10.89 4.62
C ILE A 112 0.51 11.47 5.90
N ALA A 113 1.72 12.04 5.81
CA ALA A 113 2.45 12.56 6.95
C ALA A 113 2.05 13.99 7.37
N ALA A 114 1.29 14.70 6.53
CA ALA A 114 0.80 16.06 6.76
C ALA A 114 -0.45 16.10 7.66
#